data_AF-A0A7S0RAR3-F1
#
_entry.id   AF-A0A7S0RAR3-F1
#
_cell.length_a   1.000
_cell.length_b   1.000
_cell.length_c   1.000
_cell.angle_alpha   90.00
_cell.angle_beta   90.00
_cell.angle_gamma   90.00
#
_symmetry.space_group_name_H-M   'P 1'
#
loop_
_entity.id
_entity.type
_entity.pdbx_description
1 polymer ?
#
loop_
_entity_poly.entity_id
_entity_poly.type
_entity_poly.pdbx_seq_one_letter_code
_entity_poly.pdbx_strand_id
1 'polypeptide(L)'
;RQGDREKASNLPVSALMDRSKAGVSKSQTGFFGVVGLPLFRSFVKAFPGARPMLEAAEANFYYWRGVEEEARRRVSSKQLSLSGTTSLPVPSGLAATTG
;
A
#
# COMPACT_ATOMS: atom_id res chain seq x y z
N ARG A 1 12.84 13.20 -6.15
CA ARG A 1 13.99 13.81 -6.87
C ARG A 1 14.65 12.82 -7.83
N GLN A 2 14.97 11.59 -7.44
CA GLN A 2 15.51 10.58 -8.38
C GLN A 2 14.52 10.26 -9.51
N GLY A 3 13.28 9.86 -9.20
CA GLY A 3 12.30 9.50 -10.23
C GLY A 3 11.91 10.64 -11.18
N ASP A 4 11.95 11.88 -10.71
CA ASP A 4 11.71 13.06 -11.56
C ASP A 4 12.83 13.24 -12.60
N ARG A 5 14.08 12.93 -12.22
CA ARG A 5 15.24 12.97 -13.13
C ARG A 5 15.23 11.81 -14.12
N GLU A 6 14.83 10.61 -13.69
CA GLU A 6 14.63 9.46 -14.58
C GLU A 6 13.60 9.80 -15.66
N LYS A 7 12.46 10.37 -15.27
CA LYS A 7 11.40 10.82 -16.18
C LYS A 7 11.89 11.89 -17.17
N ALA A 8 12.61 12.90 -16.68
CA ALA A 8 13.16 13.96 -17.53
C ALA A 8 14.21 13.45 -18.53
N SER A 9 14.85 12.32 -18.23
CA SER A 9 15.87 11.69 -19.07
C SER A 9 15.29 10.59 -19.98
N ASN A 10 13.96 10.47 -20.08
CA ASN A 10 13.26 9.39 -20.80
C ASN A 10 13.68 7.98 -20.34
N LEU A 11 14.07 7.82 -19.07
CA LEU A 11 14.38 6.53 -18.46
C LEU A 11 13.13 5.95 -17.78
N PRO A 12 12.99 4.62 -17.71
CA PRO A 12 12.01 3.99 -16.85
C PRO A 12 12.19 4.44 -15.41
N VAL A 13 11.13 4.98 -14.81
CA VAL A 13 11.16 5.43 -13.41
C VAL A 13 11.13 4.24 -12.48
N SER A 14 12.08 4.19 -11.54
CA SER A 14 12.18 3.13 -10.54
C SER A 14 10.88 3.03 -9.73
N ALA A 15 10.37 1.82 -9.52
CA ALA A 15 9.02 1.59 -9.00
C ALA A 15 8.68 2.29 -7.67
N LEU A 16 9.68 2.47 -6.78
CA LEU A 16 9.53 3.18 -5.50
C LEU A 16 9.81 4.70 -5.59
N MET A 17 10.32 5.16 -6.73
CA MET A 17 10.76 6.54 -6.94
C MET A 17 9.74 7.37 -7.74
N ASP A 18 8.66 6.74 -8.19
CA ASP A 18 7.55 7.40 -8.88
C ASP A 18 6.54 7.96 -7.87
N ARG A 19 6.61 9.26 -7.61
CA ARG A 19 5.68 9.98 -6.72
C ARG A 19 4.24 10.04 -7.25
N SER A 20 4.03 9.80 -8.54
CA SER A 20 2.70 9.83 -9.17
C SER A 20 1.92 8.52 -8.95
N LYS A 21 2.63 7.46 -8.57
CA LYS A 21 2.03 6.20 -8.12
C LYS A 21 1.88 6.24 -6.60
N ALA A 22 0.90 5.51 -6.07
CA ALA A 22 0.66 5.40 -4.63
C ALA A 22 1.89 4.81 -3.94
N GLY A 23 2.77 5.70 -3.50
CA GLY A 23 4.12 5.40 -3.05
C GLY A 23 4.19 5.14 -1.57
N VAL A 24 5.18 4.32 -1.21
CA VAL A 24 5.73 4.12 0.13
C VAL A 24 4.87 3.29 1.08
N SER A 25 3.59 3.60 1.28
CA SER A 25 2.80 2.97 2.37
C SER A 25 2.46 1.49 2.17
N LYS A 26 2.55 0.92 0.97
CA LYS A 26 2.37 -0.53 0.75
C LYS A 26 3.66 -1.34 0.85
N SER A 27 4.81 -0.68 0.97
CA SER A 27 6.13 -1.33 0.85
C SER A 27 7.00 -1.22 2.10
N GLN A 28 6.57 -0.49 3.13
CA GLN A 28 7.40 -0.28 4.32
C GLN A 28 7.51 -1.54 5.17
N THR A 29 6.39 -2.21 5.48
CA THR A 29 6.45 -3.49 6.20
C THR A 29 7.19 -4.56 5.40
N GLY A 30 7.03 -4.56 4.07
CA GLY A 30 7.78 -5.44 3.17
C GLY A 30 9.29 -5.24 3.27
N PHE A 31 9.77 -4.00 3.28
CA PHE A 31 11.18 -3.68 3.44
C PHE A 31 11.72 -4.14 4.81
N PHE A 32 10.99 -3.87 5.89
CA PHE A 32 11.37 -4.35 7.23
C PHE A 32 11.47 -5.88 7.29
N GLY A 33 10.52 -6.60 6.69
CA GLY A 33 10.49 -8.07 6.72
C GLY A 33 11.65 -8.72 5.94
N VAL A 34 12.04 -8.15 4.81
CA VAL A 34 13.05 -8.74 3.90
C VAL A 34 14.46 -8.22 4.16
N VAL A 35 14.60 -6.96 4.56
CA VAL A 35 15.91 -6.29 4.67
C VAL A 35 16.17 -5.81 6.10
N GLY A 36 15.28 -4.97 6.65
CA GLY A 36 15.52 -4.26 7.91
C GLY A 36 15.75 -5.18 9.10
N LEU A 37 14.76 -6.02 9.44
CA LEU A 37 14.85 -6.90 10.61
C LEU A 37 15.94 -7.97 10.50
N PRO A 38 16.14 -8.65 9.34
CA PRO A 38 17.29 -9.56 9.18
C PRO A 38 18.64 -8.90 9.46
N LEU A 39 18.84 -7.65 9.00
CA LEU A 39 20.05 -6.88 9.26
C LEU A 39 20.25 -6.63 10.76
N PHE A 40 19.26 -6.07 11.46
CA PHE A 40 19.37 -5.79 12.90
C PHE A 40 19.55 -7.06 13.74
N ARG A 41 18.89 -8.16 13.37
CA ARG A 41 19.05 -9.46 14.04
C ARG A 41 20.46 -9.99 13.91
N SER A 42 21.05 -9.93 12.71
CA SER A 42 22.45 -10.29 12.49
C SER A 42 23.40 -9.36 13.23
N PHE A 43 23.10 -8.06 13.26
CA PHE A 43 23.92 -7.06 13.95
C PHE A 43 23.97 -7.30 15.47
N VAL A 44 22.82 -7.59 16.11
CA VAL A 44 22.75 -7.87 17.56
C VAL A 44 23.43 -9.20 17.93
N LYS A 45 23.48 -10.18 17.01
CA LYS A 45 24.27 -11.41 17.24
C LYS A 45 25.76 -11.11 17.38
N ALA A 46 26.28 -10.19 16.57
CA ALA A 46 27.68 -9.75 16.64
C ALA A 46 27.93 -8.76 17.79
N PHE A 47 26.96 -7.87 18.05
CA PHE A 47 27.04 -6.80 19.04
C PHE A 47 25.83 -6.82 19.97
N PRO A 48 25.83 -7.63 21.04
CA PRO A 48 24.68 -7.78 21.92
C PRO A 48 24.20 -6.46 22.57
N GLY A 49 25.11 -5.49 22.77
CA GLY A 49 24.79 -4.16 23.29
C GLY A 49 23.91 -3.31 22.36
N ALA A 50 23.79 -3.68 21.08
CA ALA A 50 22.91 -3.01 20.13
C ALA A 50 21.44 -3.48 20.21
N ARG A 51 21.08 -4.32 21.20
CA ARG A 51 19.70 -4.80 21.42
C ARG A 51 18.63 -3.70 21.32
N PRO A 52 18.82 -2.50 21.91
CA PRO A 52 17.79 -1.46 21.86
C PRO A 52 17.47 -1.00 20.43
N MET A 53 18.43 -1.10 19.50
CA MET A 53 18.21 -0.75 18.10
C MET A 53 17.32 -1.77 17.38
N LEU A 54 17.49 -3.06 17.68
CA LEU A 54 16.61 -4.12 17.17
C LEU A 54 15.20 -3.97 17.72
N GLU A 55 15.05 -3.71 19.01
CA GLU A 55 13.75 -3.51 19.66
C GLU A 55 13.01 -2.30 19.07
N ALA A 56 13.70 -1.17 18.85
CA ALA A 56 13.14 0.00 18.18
C ALA A 56 12.72 -0.31 16.73
N ALA A 57 13.52 -1.09 15.99
CA ALA A 57 13.18 -1.51 14.63
C ALA A 57 11.95 -2.44 14.60
N GLU A 58 11.83 -3.36 15.55
CA GLU A 58 10.66 -4.24 15.69
C GLU A 58 9.40 -3.46 16.09
N ALA A 59 9.51 -2.51 17.04
CA ALA A 59 8.41 -1.63 17.42
C ALA A 59 7.88 -0.82 16.22
N ASN A 60 8.79 -0.23 15.44
CA ASN A 60 8.42 0.48 14.21
C ASN A 60 7.72 -0.43 13.21
N PHE A 61 8.24 -1.64 13.01
CA PHE A 61 7.64 -2.61 12.10
C PHE A 61 6.19 -2.94 12.47
N TYR A 62 5.92 -3.24 13.75
CA TYR A 62 4.57 -3.58 14.20
C TYR A 62 3.62 -2.38 14.11
N TYR A 63 4.08 -1.19 14.44
CA TYR A 63 3.29 0.03 14.27
C TYR A 63 2.85 0.22 12.81
N TRP A 64 3.80 0.18 11.87
CA TRP A 64 3.49 0.36 10.45
C TRP A 64 2.61 -0.76 9.88
N ARG A 65 2.77 -2.00 10.38
CA ARG A 65 1.88 -3.10 10.03
C ARG A 65 0.43 -2.83 10.44
N GLY A 66 0.21 -2.32 11.65
CA GLY A 66 -1.13 -1.94 12.10
C GLY A 66 -1.74 -0.84 11.22
N VAL A 67 -0.96 0.21 10.92
CA VAL A 67 -1.40 1.31 10.04
C VAL A 67 -1.76 0.80 8.64
N GLU A 68 -0.96 -0.11 8.06
CA GLU A 68 -1.24 -0.71 6.75
C GLU A 68 -2.51 -1.58 6.76
N GLU A 69 -2.74 -2.35 7.83
CA GLU A 69 -3.94 -3.17 7.99
C GLU A 69 -5.20 -2.30 8.11
N GLU A 70 -5.16 -1.25 8.92
CA GLU A 70 -6.25 -0.28 9.04
C GLU A 70 -6.56 0.40 7.72
N ALA A 71 -5.53 0.84 6.99
CA ALA A 71 -5.70 1.43 5.67
C ALA A 71 -6.37 0.45 4.70
N ARG A 72 -5.95 -0.82 4.70
CA ARG A 72 -6.55 -1.89 3.88
C ARG A 72 -8.01 -2.13 4.25
N ARG A 73 -8.34 -2.16 5.55
CA ARG A 73 -9.72 -2.31 6.03
C ARG A 73 -10.61 -1.16 5.58
N ARG A 74 -10.13 0.09 5.65
CA ARG A 74 -10.88 1.28 5.21
C ARG A 74 -11.16 1.29 3.70
N VAL A 75 -10.25 0.78 2.89
CA VAL A 75 -10.46 0.63 1.43
C VAL A 75 -11.53 -0.45 1.17
N SER A 76 -11.40 -1.61 1.84
CA SER A 76 -12.36 -2.71 1.71
C SER A 76 -13.79 -2.28 2.10
N SER A 77 -13.95 -1.56 3.22
CA SER A 77 -15.26 -1.09 3.69
C SER A 77 -15.91 -0.05 2.76
N LYS A 78 -15.13 0.87 2.18
CA LYS A 78 -15.64 1.84 1.19
C LYS A 78 -16.09 1.17 -0.11
N GLN A 79 -15.45 0.08 -0.52
CA GLN A 79 -15.81 -0.62 -1.75
C GLN A 79 -17.13 -1.41 -1.59
N LEU A 80 -17.37 -1.99 -0.41
CA LEU A 80 -18.63 -2.68 -0.07
C LEU A 80 -19.85 -1.73 -0.06
N SER A 81 -19.69 -0.46 0.33
CA SER A 81 -20.80 0.50 0.33
C SER A 81 -21.18 1.04 -1.05
N LEU A 82 -20.27 0.98 -2.03
CA LEU A 82 -20.50 1.49 -3.40
C LEU A 82 -21.18 0.46 -4.32
N SER A 83 -21.10 -0.84 -4.01
CA SER A 83 -21.76 -1.91 -4.77
C SER A 83 -23.26 -2.07 -4.48
N GLY A 84 -23.84 -1.27 -3.57
CA GLY A 84 -25.22 -1.43 -3.10
C GLY A 84 -26.30 -0.59 -3.79
N THR A 85 -26.00 0.22 -4.82
CA THR A 85 -26.95 1.25 -5.31
C THR A 85 -27.20 1.29 -6.81
N THR A 86 -27.05 0.17 -7.54
CA THR A 86 -27.48 0.12 -8.96
C THR A 86 -28.56 -0.93 -9.17
N SER A 87 -29.78 -0.66 -8.70
CA SER A 87 -30.99 -1.10 -9.42
C SER A 87 -31.61 0.13 -10.07
N LEU A 88 -31.31 0.34 -11.35
CA LEU A 88 -32.08 1.28 -12.16
C LEU A 88 -33.49 0.70 -12.33
N PRO A 89 -34.56 1.47 -12.09
CA PRO A 89 -35.90 1.04 -12.46
C PRO A 89 -35.98 0.97 -13.99
N VAL A 90 -36.38 -0.18 -14.51
CA VAL A 90 -36.68 -0.36 -15.94
C VAL A 90 -37.86 0.57 -16.28
N PRO A 91 -37.73 1.51 -17.23
CA PRO A 91 -38.86 2.27 -17.70
C PRO A 91 -39.72 1.35 -18.57
N SER A 92 -40.89 0.96 -18.06
CA SER A 92 -41.93 0.30 -18.86
C SER A 92 -42.47 1.28 -19.89
N GLY A 93 -41.93 1.21 -21.11
CA GLY A 93 -42.33 2.02 -22.24
C GLY A 93 -42.53 1.18 -23.51
N LEU A 94 -43.79 1.12 -23.94
CA LEU A 94 -44.24 1.11 -25.34
C LEU A 94 -43.97 -0.14 -26.23
N ALA A 95 -44.97 -1.00 -26.32
CA ALA A 95 -45.35 -1.77 -27.51
C ALA A 95 -46.89 -1.91 -27.46
N ALA A 96 -47.70 -1.79 -28.50
CA ALA A 96 -47.47 -2.02 -29.91
C ALA A 96 -48.42 -1.18 -30.77
N THR A 97 -47.95 -0.89 -31.98
CA THR A 97 -48.75 -0.52 -33.13
C THR A 97 -49.34 -1.79 -33.76
N THR A 98 -50.63 -1.79 -34.07
CA THR A 98 -51.31 -2.63 -35.08
C THR A 98 -52.67 -1.93 -35.26
N GLY A 99 -52.99 -1.37 -36.43
CA GLY A 99 -53.32 -2.06 -37.66
C GLY A 99 -54.80 -1.79 -37.93
#